data_AF-A0A856QN60-F1
#
_entry.id   AF-A0A856QN60-F1
#
_cell.length_a   1.000
_cell.length_b   1.000
_cell.length_c   1.000
_cell.angle_alpha   90.00
_cell.angle_beta   90.00
_cell.angle_gamma   90.00
#
_symmetry.space_group_name_H-M   'P 1'
#
loop_
_entity.id
_entity.type
_entity.pdbx_description
1 polymer ?
#
loop_
_entity_poly.entity_id
_entity_poly.type
_entity_poly.pdbx_seq_one_letter_code
_entity_poly.pdbx_strand_id
1 'polypeptide(L)'
;MEASNINVILAAACLIAGIGIGALGYHLLNGGARNAQKLRQRLTERERQIAEWKDGVDEHFTQMDTLIQRLLEGGQNLRQQLDESAKRLGREGTPNKVTPPGNLQINSLTPSDDAAQEDLKIPRDYADGNSGTLSENYGLRKEDEDDEEAAPRPPRY
;
A
#
# COMPACT_ATOMS: atom_id res chain seq x y z
N MET A 1 -5.97 42.44 78.15
CA MET A 1 -5.63 41.00 77.96
C MET A 1 -6.21 40.42 76.67
N GLU A 2 -7.25 41.00 76.08
CA GLU A 2 -7.91 40.41 74.89
C GLU A 2 -7.06 40.41 73.61
N ALA A 3 -6.27 41.45 73.36
CA ALA A 3 -5.40 41.54 72.17
C ALA A 3 -4.33 40.43 72.10
N SER A 4 -3.85 39.94 73.25
CA SER A 4 -2.85 38.86 73.30
C SER A 4 -3.44 37.53 72.85
N ASN A 5 -4.70 37.25 73.21
CA ASN A 5 -5.37 36.00 72.84
C ASN A 5 -5.68 35.96 71.34
N ILE A 6 -6.05 37.09 70.76
CA ILE A 6 -6.32 37.22 69.32
C ILE A 6 -5.05 36.92 68.50
N ASN A 7 -3.89 37.44 68.92
CA ASN A 7 -2.62 37.16 68.24
C ASN A 7 -2.22 35.69 68.30
N VAL A 8 -2.46 35.01 69.43
CA VAL A 8 -2.17 33.58 69.58
C VAL A 8 -3.11 32.74 68.70
N ILE A 9 -4.38 33.09 68.63
CA ILE A 9 -5.35 32.42 67.75
C ILE A 9 -5.01 32.64 66.28
N LEU A 10 -4.62 33.86 65.89
CA LEU A 10 -4.20 34.19 64.53
C LEU A 10 -2.93 33.41 64.16
N ALA A 11 -1.94 33.36 65.05
CA ALA A 11 -0.72 32.59 64.84
C ALA A 11 -1.01 31.09 64.66
N ALA A 12 -1.89 30.53 65.49
CA ALA A 12 -2.33 29.14 65.38
C ALA A 12 -3.08 28.88 64.05
N ALA A 13 -3.98 29.79 63.65
CA ALA A 13 -4.72 29.67 62.40
C ALA A 13 -3.80 29.74 61.16
N CYS A 14 -2.83 30.66 61.14
CA CYS A 14 -1.83 30.77 60.08
C CYS A 14 -0.93 29.53 60.01
N LEU A 15 -0.56 28.94 61.16
CA LEU A 15 0.25 27.73 61.20
C LEU A 15 -0.50 26.54 60.61
N ILE A 16 -1.78 26.36 60.96
CA ILE A 16 -2.62 25.30 60.40
C ILE A 16 -2.83 25.50 58.90
N ALA A 17 -3.15 26.74 58.48
CA ALA A 17 -3.31 27.07 57.06
C ALA A 17 -2.01 26.85 56.27
N GLY A 18 -0.87 27.24 56.82
CA GLY A 18 0.44 27.04 56.21
C GLY A 18 0.81 25.57 56.04
N ILE A 19 0.53 24.72 57.05
CA ILE A 19 0.72 23.27 56.94
C ILE A 19 -0.20 22.69 55.87
N GLY A 20 -1.47 23.11 55.83
CA GLY A 20 -2.42 22.65 54.83
C GLY A 20 -1.97 22.96 53.40
N ILE A 21 -1.57 24.22 53.15
CA ILE A 21 -1.08 24.66 51.84
C ILE A 21 0.25 23.98 51.49
N GLY A 22 1.17 23.84 52.46
CA GLY A 22 2.45 23.17 52.26
C GLY A 22 2.28 21.69 51.92
N ALA A 23 1.40 20.98 52.62
CA ALA A 23 1.11 19.57 52.35
C ALA A 23 0.44 19.38 50.98
N LEU A 24 -0.51 20.26 50.62
CA LEU A 24 -1.12 20.23 49.29
C LEU A 24 -0.07 20.48 48.21
N GLY A 25 0.76 21.53 48.36
CA GLY A 25 1.83 21.85 47.43
C GLY A 25 2.79 20.67 47.25
N TYR A 26 3.25 20.07 48.35
CA TYR A 26 4.11 18.88 48.30
C TYR A 26 3.45 17.71 47.58
N HIS A 27 2.17 17.44 47.85
CA HIS A 27 1.44 16.35 47.20
C HIS A 27 1.29 16.57 45.69
N LEU A 28 0.98 17.79 45.26
CA LEU A 28 0.86 18.15 43.85
C LEU A 28 2.21 18.06 43.12
N LEU A 29 3.28 18.59 43.72
CA LEU A 29 4.62 18.54 43.13
C LEU A 29 5.16 17.11 43.07
N ASN A 30 4.96 16.30 44.11
CA ASN A 30 5.38 14.90 44.13
C ASN A 30 4.60 14.04 43.12
N GLY A 31 3.31 14.32 42.92
CA GLY A 31 2.52 13.74 41.83
C GLY A 31 3.02 14.16 40.45
N GLY A 32 3.35 15.44 40.27
CA GLY A 32 3.93 16.00 39.05
C GLY A 32 5.29 15.39 38.69
N ALA A 33 6.17 15.21 39.67
CA ALA A 33 7.50 14.60 39.48
C ALA A 33 7.40 13.16 38.96
N ARG A 34 6.48 12.36 39.53
CA ARG A 34 6.20 10.99 39.05
C ARG A 34 5.67 10.98 37.62
N ASN A 35 4.81 11.92 37.26
CA ASN A 35 4.29 12.06 35.90
C ASN A 35 5.38 12.50 34.91
N ALA A 36 6.27 13.41 35.32
CA ALA A 36 7.41 13.82 34.50
C ALA A 36 8.39 12.66 34.25
N GLN A 37 8.64 11.80 35.25
CA GLN A 37 9.43 10.59 35.07
C GLN A 37 8.78 9.62 34.07
N LYS A 38 7.47 9.40 34.18
CA LYS A 38 6.71 8.57 33.21
C LYS A 38 6.77 9.17 31.80
N LEU A 39 6.73 10.49 31.67
CA LEU A 39 6.83 11.15 30.37
C LEU A 39 8.23 10.99 29.76
N ARG A 40 9.29 11.11 30.57
CA ARG A 40 10.66 10.81 30.16
C ARG A 40 10.83 9.35 29.71
N GLN A 41 10.27 8.40 30.45
CA GLN A 41 10.28 6.97 30.06
C GLN A 41 9.55 6.74 28.72
N ARG A 42 8.44 7.44 28.49
CA ARG A 42 7.73 7.37 27.21
C ARG A 42 8.55 7.97 26.06
N LEU A 43 9.31 9.04 26.29
CA LEU A 43 10.20 9.60 25.29
C LEU A 43 11.33 8.63 24.92
N THR A 44 11.98 8.03 25.91
CA THR A 44 13.04 7.05 25.65
C THR A 44 12.54 5.82 24.89
N GLU A 45 11.32 5.36 25.19
CA GLU A 45 10.71 4.25 24.44
C GLU A 45 10.36 4.64 23.00
N ARG A 46 9.92 5.88 22.77
CA ARG A 46 9.63 6.38 21.42
C ARG A 46 10.89 6.62 20.59
N GLU A 47 11.95 7.11 21.20
CA GLU A 47 13.26 7.23 20.54
C GLU A 47 13.78 5.86 20.10
N ARG A 48 13.58 4.82 20.93
CA ARG A 48 13.91 3.43 20.58
C ARG A 48 13.15 2.94 19.34
N GLN A 49 11.84 3.20 19.28
CA GLN A 49 11.01 2.82 18.14
C GLN A 49 11.41 3.54 16.84
N ILE A 50 11.81 4.81 16.93
CA ILE A 50 12.30 5.55 15.76
C ILE A 50 13.64 4.96 15.28
N ALA A 51 14.52 4.57 16.20
CA ALA A 51 15.80 3.94 15.84
C ALA A 51 15.57 2.60 15.12
N GLU A 52 14.68 1.73 15.65
CA GLU A 52 14.34 0.46 15.00
C GLU A 52 13.71 0.66 13.62
N TRP A 53 12.84 1.66 13.45
CA TRP A 53 12.25 1.96 12.15
C TRP A 53 13.30 2.46 11.14
N LYS A 54 14.24 3.31 11.56
CA LYS A 54 15.33 3.78 10.70
C LYS A 54 16.24 2.63 10.26
N ASP A 55 16.56 1.71 11.17
CA ASP A 55 17.39 0.53 10.87
C ASP A 55 16.70 -0.39 9.85
N GLY A 56 15.38 -0.59 9.99
CA GLY A 56 14.59 -1.37 9.02
C GLY A 56 14.47 -0.71 7.64
N VAL A 57 14.47 0.63 7.56
CA VAL A 57 14.43 1.36 6.28
C VAL A 57 15.77 1.28 5.55
N ASP A 58 16.90 1.28 6.26
CA ASP A 58 18.24 1.12 5.65
C ASP A 58 18.40 -0.26 4.99
N GLU A 59 17.84 -1.31 5.58
CA GLU A 59 17.79 -2.65 4.97
C GLU A 59 17.01 -2.63 3.64
N HIS A 60 15.86 -1.93 3.59
CA HIS A 60 15.08 -1.77 2.37
C HIS A 60 15.82 -0.97 1.28
N PHE A 61 16.57 0.07 1.65
CA PHE A 61 17.39 0.80 0.69
C PHE A 61 18.54 -0.05 0.13
N THR A 62 19.14 -0.88 0.97
CA THR A 62 20.19 -1.83 0.56
C THR A 62 19.61 -2.84 -0.44
N GLN A 63 18.44 -3.41 -0.14
CA GLN A 63 17.74 -4.29 -1.07
C GLN A 63 17.38 -3.56 -2.37
N MET A 64 16.86 -2.33 -2.31
CA MET A 64 16.57 -1.53 -3.49
C MET A 64 17.81 -1.31 -4.36
N ASP A 65 18.96 -1.02 -3.77
CA ASP A 65 20.20 -0.86 -4.53
C ASP A 65 20.56 -2.15 -5.29
N THR A 66 20.39 -3.32 -4.66
CA THR A 66 20.61 -4.60 -5.37
C THR A 66 19.61 -4.83 -6.52
N LEU A 67 18.34 -4.43 -6.36
CA LEU A 67 17.35 -4.51 -7.46
C LEU A 67 17.68 -3.52 -8.58
N ILE A 68 18.09 -2.30 -8.24
CA ILE A 68 18.49 -1.26 -9.20
C ILE A 68 19.70 -1.75 -10.01
N GLN A 69 20.70 -2.33 -9.36
CA GLN A 69 21.87 -2.90 -10.03
C GLN A 69 21.48 -3.98 -11.04
N ARG A 70 20.60 -4.92 -10.65
CA ARG A 70 20.08 -5.97 -11.55
C ARG A 70 19.30 -5.39 -12.73
N LEU A 71 18.52 -4.33 -12.50
CA LEU A 71 17.79 -3.64 -13.56
C LEU A 71 18.74 -2.95 -14.54
N LEU A 72 19.79 -2.28 -14.04
CA LEU A 72 20.81 -1.67 -14.88
C LEU A 72 21.56 -2.72 -15.72
N GLU A 73 21.88 -3.87 -15.13
CA GLU A 73 22.52 -4.99 -15.83
C GLU A 73 21.60 -5.56 -16.93
N GLY A 74 20.32 -5.79 -16.60
CA GLY A 74 19.31 -6.22 -17.57
C GLY A 74 19.09 -5.21 -18.70
N GLY A 75 19.07 -3.91 -18.38
CA GLY A 75 18.97 -2.83 -19.36
C GLY A 75 20.17 -2.77 -20.31
N GLN A 76 21.38 -3.00 -19.79
CA GLN A 76 22.60 -3.09 -20.61
C GLN A 76 22.58 -4.33 -21.53
N ASN A 77 22.17 -5.48 -21.00
CA ASN A 77 22.05 -6.72 -21.77
C ASN A 77 21.02 -6.57 -22.91
N LEU A 78 19.84 -6.00 -22.61
CA LEU A 78 18.82 -5.70 -23.61
C LEU A 78 19.37 -4.78 -24.72
N ARG A 79 20.16 -3.77 -24.34
CA ARG A 79 20.82 -2.85 -25.28
C ARG A 79 21.80 -3.58 -26.21
N GLN A 80 22.56 -4.53 -25.68
CA GLN A 80 23.46 -5.37 -26.47
C GLN A 80 22.69 -6.28 -27.42
N GLN A 81 21.62 -6.93 -26.96
CA GLN A 81 20.77 -7.78 -27.80
C GLN A 81 20.06 -6.97 -28.90
N LEU A 82 19.65 -5.73 -28.62
CA LEU A 82 19.08 -4.84 -29.62
C LEU A 82 20.10 -4.44 -30.69
N ASP A 83 21.33 -4.10 -30.30
CA ASP A 83 22.40 -3.79 -31.26
C ASP A 83 22.79 -5.01 -32.11
N GLU A 84 22.87 -6.20 -31.50
CA GLU A 84 23.12 -7.46 -32.21
C GLU A 84 21.97 -7.81 -33.17
N SER A 85 20.73 -7.70 -32.70
CA SER A 85 19.53 -7.95 -33.53
C SER A 85 19.43 -6.94 -34.67
N ALA A 86 19.71 -5.67 -34.43
CA ALA A 86 19.73 -4.63 -35.46
C ALA A 86 20.82 -4.90 -36.50
N LYS A 87 22.02 -5.30 -36.08
CA LYS A 87 23.12 -5.70 -36.99
C LYS A 87 22.77 -6.95 -37.81
N ARG A 88 22.07 -7.92 -37.21
CA ARG A 88 21.64 -9.15 -37.89
C ARG A 88 20.55 -8.87 -38.93
N LEU A 89 19.54 -8.08 -38.56
CA LEU A 89 18.50 -7.61 -39.48
C LEU A 89 19.06 -6.72 -40.60
N GLY A 90 20.03 -5.85 -40.29
CA GLY A 90 20.73 -5.04 -41.28
C GLY A 90 21.64 -5.84 -42.23
N ARG A 91 22.05 -7.06 -41.82
CA ARG A 91 22.88 -7.97 -42.64
C ARG A 91 22.07 -8.97 -43.45
N GLU A 92 20.87 -9.35 -42.99
CA GLU A 92 19.90 -10.16 -43.77
C GLU A 92 18.99 -9.31 -44.69
N GLY A 93 19.19 -7.99 -44.71
CA GLY A 93 18.54 -7.06 -45.63
C GLY A 93 19.07 -7.13 -47.07
N THR A 94 19.00 -8.29 -47.73
CA THR A 94 18.87 -8.31 -49.19
C THR A 94 17.46 -7.78 -49.53
N PRO A 95 17.31 -6.76 -50.39
CA PRO A 95 16.01 -6.22 -50.75
C PRO A 95 15.35 -7.19 -51.73
N ASN A 96 14.77 -8.28 -51.21
CA ASN A 96 13.98 -9.16 -52.05
C ASN A 96 12.59 -8.55 -52.24
N LYS A 97 12.52 -7.61 -53.18
CA LYS A 97 11.41 -7.39 -54.10
C LYS A 97 10.03 -7.59 -53.45
N VAL A 98 9.60 -6.59 -52.70
CA VAL A 98 8.17 -6.36 -52.44
C VAL A 98 7.53 -6.11 -53.81
N THR A 99 7.00 -7.17 -54.41
CA THR A 99 6.12 -7.06 -55.57
C THR A 99 4.81 -6.50 -55.03
N PRO A 100 4.34 -5.33 -55.49
CA PRO A 100 3.08 -4.78 -55.00
C PRO A 100 1.95 -5.77 -55.35
N PRO A 101 1.18 -6.29 -54.38
CA PRO A 101 -0.02 -7.03 -54.72
C PRO A 101 -0.97 -6.05 -55.40
N GLY A 102 -1.32 -6.39 -56.64
CA GLY A 102 -2.37 -5.71 -57.36
C GLY A 102 -3.67 -5.72 -56.57
N ASN A 103 -4.48 -4.69 -56.84
CA ASN A 103 -5.93 -4.78 -56.95
C ASN A 103 -6.69 -5.67 -55.94
N LEU A 104 -6.66 -5.32 -54.66
CA LEU A 104 -7.80 -5.64 -53.79
C LEU A 104 -8.64 -4.39 -53.59
N GLN A 105 -9.61 -4.26 -54.50
CA GLN A 105 -10.74 -3.36 -54.47
C GLN A 105 -11.33 -3.32 -53.06
N ILE A 106 -11.23 -2.18 -52.38
CA ILE A 106 -11.99 -1.91 -51.17
C ILE A 106 -13.43 -1.73 -51.62
N ASN A 107 -14.18 -2.84 -51.70
CA ASN A 107 -15.62 -2.76 -51.92
C ASN A 107 -16.25 -2.31 -50.60
N SER A 108 -16.56 -1.03 -50.55
CA SER A 108 -17.48 -0.44 -49.58
C SER A 108 -18.82 -1.17 -49.66
N LEU A 109 -19.08 -2.08 -48.71
CA LEU A 109 -20.42 -2.54 -48.42
C LEU A 109 -20.91 -1.86 -47.13
N THR A 110 -21.87 -0.98 -47.35
CA THR A 110 -22.83 -0.41 -46.40
C THR A 110 -23.42 -1.45 -45.43
N PRO A 111 -23.85 -1.04 -44.22
CA PRO A 111 -24.35 -1.95 -43.21
C PRO A 111 -25.72 -2.49 -43.64
N SER A 112 -25.85 -3.81 -43.72
CA SER A 112 -27.14 -4.47 -43.73
C SER A 112 -27.47 -4.85 -42.28
N ASP A 113 -28.54 -4.26 -41.75
CA ASP A 113 -29.26 -4.76 -40.59
C ASP A 113 -29.74 -6.20 -40.86
N ASP A 114 -29.72 -7.01 -39.81
CA ASP A 114 -30.19 -8.40 -39.71
C ASP A 114 -29.40 -9.47 -40.48
N ALA A 115 -28.41 -10.06 -39.80
CA ALA A 115 -28.44 -11.46 -39.38
C ALA A 115 -27.04 -11.95 -38.95
N ALA A 116 -26.94 -12.47 -37.73
CA ALA A 116 -25.83 -13.30 -37.23
C ALA A 116 -24.42 -12.70 -37.37
N GLN A 117 -24.16 -11.65 -36.60
CA GLN A 117 -22.80 -11.38 -36.13
C GLN A 117 -22.42 -12.49 -35.13
N GLU A 118 -21.91 -13.61 -35.63
CA GLU A 118 -20.98 -14.40 -34.81
C GLU A 118 -19.75 -13.53 -34.59
N ASP A 119 -19.79 -12.90 -33.43
CA ASP A 119 -18.84 -11.99 -32.84
C ASP A 119 -17.44 -12.63 -32.92
N LEU A 120 -16.65 -12.24 -33.94
CA LEU A 120 -15.21 -12.53 -34.02
C LEU A 120 -14.52 -11.76 -32.88
N LYS A 121 -14.70 -12.23 -31.65
CA LYS A 121 -14.12 -11.65 -30.45
C LYS A 121 -12.64 -11.98 -30.43
N ILE A 122 -11.83 -10.98 -30.76
CA ILE A 122 -10.40 -10.93 -30.43
C ILE A 122 -10.26 -11.28 -28.93
N PRO A 123 -9.32 -12.14 -28.50
CA PRO A 123 -9.13 -12.46 -27.10
C PRO A 123 -8.90 -11.16 -26.32
N ARG A 124 -9.89 -10.78 -25.51
CA ARG A 124 -9.82 -9.62 -24.63
C ARG A 124 -9.22 -10.10 -23.32
N ASP A 125 -8.18 -9.42 -22.86
CA ASP A 125 -7.49 -9.72 -21.61
C ASP A 125 -8.25 -9.17 -20.37
N TYR A 126 -9.53 -8.85 -20.54
CA TYR A 126 -10.42 -8.35 -19.50
C TYR A 126 -11.71 -9.16 -19.50
N ALA A 127 -12.23 -9.44 -18.31
CA ALA A 127 -13.54 -10.06 -18.16
C ALA A 127 -14.63 -9.07 -18.60
N ASP A 128 -15.61 -9.56 -19.36
CA ASP A 128 -16.71 -8.72 -19.85
C ASP A 128 -17.74 -8.50 -18.71
N GLY A 129 -18.25 -7.29 -18.61
CA GLY A 129 -19.32 -6.93 -17.67
C GLY A 129 -19.05 -7.17 -16.17
N ASN A 130 -20.13 -7.38 -15.41
CA ASN A 130 -20.13 -7.64 -13.96
C ASN A 130 -19.86 -9.11 -13.62
N SER A 131 -19.10 -9.80 -14.47
CA SER A 131 -18.68 -11.19 -14.29
C SER A 131 -17.17 -11.25 -14.35
N GLY A 132 -16.52 -11.21 -13.18
CA GLY A 132 -15.07 -11.34 -13.05
C GLY A 132 -14.71 -11.52 -11.59
N THR A 133 -13.47 -11.86 -11.26
CA THR A 133 -13.03 -12.04 -9.86
C THR A 133 -13.11 -10.78 -9.01
N LEU A 134 -13.30 -9.63 -9.66
CA LEU A 134 -13.47 -8.32 -9.03
C LEU A 134 -14.93 -7.83 -9.05
N SER A 135 -15.88 -8.63 -9.55
CA SER A 135 -17.28 -8.24 -9.52
C SER A 135 -17.84 -8.41 -8.11
N GLU A 136 -18.72 -7.51 -7.68
CA GLU A 136 -19.24 -7.47 -6.30
C GLU A 136 -20.07 -8.71 -5.91
N ASN A 137 -20.55 -9.42 -6.93
CA ASN A 137 -21.28 -10.70 -6.85
C ASN A 137 -20.36 -11.93 -6.95
N TYR A 138 -19.04 -11.76 -7.11
CA TYR A 138 -18.11 -12.87 -7.17
C TYR A 138 -18.10 -13.64 -5.84
N GLY A 139 -18.52 -14.90 -5.87
CA GLY A 139 -18.68 -15.73 -4.68
C GLY A 139 -20.02 -15.58 -3.95
N LEU A 140 -20.91 -14.70 -4.41
CA LEU A 140 -22.28 -14.57 -3.90
C LEU A 140 -23.23 -15.35 -4.81
N ARG A 141 -23.27 -16.68 -4.66
CA ARG A 141 -24.35 -17.49 -5.25
C ARG A 141 -25.66 -17.07 -4.59
N LYS A 142 -26.50 -16.31 -5.29
CA LYS A 142 -27.94 -16.34 -5.03
C LYS A 142 -28.43 -17.70 -5.52
N GLU A 143 -28.77 -18.55 -4.58
CA GLU A 143 -29.59 -19.73 -4.83
C GLU A 143 -30.95 -19.20 -5.26
N ASP A 144 -31.17 -19.10 -6.57
CA ASP A 144 -32.48 -19.23 -7.21
C ASP A 144 -32.21 -19.47 -8.71
N GLU A 145 -32.47 -20.72 -9.11
CA GLU A 145 -32.84 -21.17 -10.46
C GLU A 145 -31.79 -20.97 -11.57
N ASP A 146 -30.87 -21.93 -11.68
CA ASP A 146 -30.80 -22.89 -12.79
C ASP A 146 -29.43 -23.60 -12.80
N ASP A 147 -29.39 -24.75 -13.46
CA ASP A 147 -28.23 -25.65 -13.66
C ASP A 147 -28.02 -26.73 -12.59
N GLU A 148 -28.91 -27.73 -12.69
CA GLU A 148 -28.46 -29.12 -12.73
C GLU A 148 -27.19 -29.27 -13.58
N GLU A 149 -26.30 -30.19 -13.18
CA GLU A 149 -25.19 -30.72 -13.97
C GLU A 149 -23.81 -30.05 -13.81
N ALA A 150 -23.14 -30.30 -12.68
CA ALA A 150 -21.72 -30.68 -12.64
C ALA A 150 -21.26 -31.00 -11.20
N ALA A 151 -21.50 -32.21 -10.73
CA ALA A 151 -20.82 -32.72 -9.53
C ALA A 151 -19.32 -32.95 -9.85
N PRO A 152 -18.36 -32.30 -9.16
CA PRO A 152 -16.94 -32.56 -9.38
C PRO A 152 -16.54 -33.90 -8.74
N ARG A 153 -16.08 -34.85 -9.56
CA ARG A 153 -15.48 -36.11 -9.09
C ARG A 153 -14.05 -35.83 -8.59
N PRO A 154 -13.60 -36.42 -7.46
CA PRO A 154 -12.27 -36.17 -6.94
C PRO A 154 -11.18 -36.87 -7.77
N PRO A 155 -9.94 -36.33 -7.81
CA PRO A 155 -8.85 -36.85 -8.61
C PRO A 155 -8.33 -38.19 -8.06
N ARG A 156 -8.10 -39.16 -8.96
CA ARG A 156 -7.30 -40.37 -8.68
C ARG A 156 -5.82 -40.04 -8.90
N TYR A 157 -5.01 -40.37 -7.91
CA TYR A 157 -3.55 -40.29 -7.90
C TYR A 157 -2.91 -41.02 -9.08
#